data_AF-A0A7W3R9I2-F1
#
_entry.id   AF-A0A7W3R9I2-F1
#
_cell.length_a   1.000
_cell.length_b   1.000
_cell.length_c   1.000
_cell.angle_alpha   90.00
_cell.angle_beta   90.00
_cell.angle_gamma   90.00
#
_symmetry.space_group_name_H-M   'P 1'
#
loop_
_entity.id
_entity.type
_entity.pdbx_description
1 polymer ?
#
loop_
_entity_poly.entity_id
_entity_poly.type
_entity_poly.pdbx_seq_one_letter_code
_entity_poly.pdbx_strand_id
1 'polypeptide(L)'
;MAVGDCELAVLIREITSFDPGLRGNAADRVTDRLGSYDPFEVRTLARVLATMAAVERATSCRKAQLHAIHALHIATGLVTGQDIEPLRRIRRDVLEGPEREYMRTFEEDLL
;
A
#
# COMPACT_ATOMS: atom_id res chain seq x y z
N MET A 1 -19.44 7.36 -3.33
CA MET A 1 -18.84 8.70 -3.51
C MET A 1 -17.36 8.56 -3.24
N ALA A 2 -16.52 9.24 -4.03
CA ALA A 2 -15.08 9.29 -3.78
C ALA A 2 -14.80 9.89 -2.39
N VAL A 3 -13.68 9.54 -1.75
CA VAL A 3 -13.31 10.14 -0.46
C VAL A 3 -12.96 11.63 -0.60
N GLY A 4 -12.49 12.04 -1.78
CA GLY A 4 -12.18 13.41 -2.15
C GLY A 4 -10.78 13.87 -1.73
N ASP A 5 -10.29 14.92 -2.40
CA ASP A 5 -8.89 15.38 -2.30
C ASP A 5 -8.42 15.69 -0.87
N CYS A 6 -9.27 16.27 -0.03
CA CYS A 6 -8.92 16.57 1.35
C CYS A 6 -8.63 15.31 2.16
N GLU A 7 -9.46 14.28 2.02
CA GLU A 7 -9.30 13.02 2.75
C GLU A 7 -8.13 12.20 2.18
N LEU A 8 -7.96 12.23 0.85
CA LEU A 8 -6.78 11.64 0.21
C LEU A 8 -5.49 12.27 0.75
N ALA A 9 -5.43 13.60 0.85
CA ALA A 9 -4.25 14.30 1.39
C ALA A 9 -3.99 13.95 2.87
N VAL A 10 -5.04 13.78 3.69
CA VAL A 10 -4.92 13.32 5.08
C VAL A 10 -4.34 11.91 5.13
N LEU A 11 -4.88 10.98 4.34
CA LEU A 11 -4.37 9.60 4.27
C LEU A 11 -2.92 9.57 3.83
N ILE A 12 -2.55 10.31 2.78
CA ILE A 12 -1.16 10.40 2.31
C ILE A 12 -0.25 10.89 3.45
N ARG A 13 -0.64 11.97 4.14
CA ARG A 13 0.15 12.51 5.26
C ARG A 13 0.38 11.47 6.35
N GLU A 14 -0.65 10.70 6.69
CA GLU A 14 -0.55 9.67 7.73
C GLU A 14 0.30 8.47 7.26
N ILE A 15 0.14 8.01 6.02
CA ILE A 15 0.96 6.94 5.42
C ILE A 15 2.44 7.35 5.38
N THR A 16 2.74 8.64 5.17
CA THR A 16 4.11 9.18 5.16
C THR A 16 4.57 9.72 6.51
N SER A 17 3.81 9.49 7.58
CA SER A 17 4.14 10.00 8.93
C SER A 17 5.46 9.44 9.44
N PHE A 18 6.17 10.19 10.28
CA PHE A 18 7.34 9.66 11.01
C PHE A 18 6.94 8.64 12.08
N ASP A 19 5.70 8.68 12.56
CA ASP A 19 5.16 7.73 13.53
C ASP A 19 4.72 6.42 12.84
N PRO A 20 5.36 5.26 13.14
CA PRO A 20 4.98 3.97 12.59
C PRO A 20 3.53 3.56 12.90
N GLY A 21 3.01 3.93 14.08
CA GLY A 21 1.63 3.64 14.46
C GLY A 21 0.63 4.33 13.54
N LEU A 22 0.87 5.60 13.21
CA LEU A 22 0.05 6.32 12.23
C LEU A 22 0.13 5.72 10.84
N ARG A 23 1.33 5.29 10.40
CA ARG A 23 1.49 4.66 9.08
C ARG A 23 0.72 3.34 8.97
N GLY A 24 0.80 2.50 9.99
CA GLY A 24 0.08 1.22 10.04
C GLY A 24 -1.44 1.44 10.02
N ASN A 25 -1.93 2.29 10.92
CA ASN A 25 -3.37 2.61 11.00
C ASN A 25 -3.90 3.23 9.70
N ALA A 26 -3.11 4.06 9.02
CA ALA A 26 -3.51 4.64 7.75
C ALA A 26 -3.59 3.59 6.64
N ALA A 27 -2.69 2.60 6.61
CA ALA A 27 -2.77 1.48 5.68
C ALA A 27 -4.03 0.63 5.94
N ASP A 28 -4.38 0.38 7.20
CA ASP A 28 -5.62 -0.32 7.55
C ASP A 28 -6.86 0.47 7.11
N ARG A 29 -6.88 1.79 7.35
CA ARG A 29 -7.96 2.68 6.87
C ARG A 29 -8.12 2.67 5.35
N VAL A 30 -7.04 2.45 4.59
CA VAL A 30 -7.15 2.24 3.13
C VAL A 30 -8.00 1.00 2.84
N THR A 31 -7.79 -0.10 3.56
CA THR A 31 -8.58 -1.33 3.38
C THR A 31 -10.04 -1.21 3.83
N ASP A 32 -10.33 -0.38 4.83
CA ASP A 32 -11.71 -0.16 5.30
C ASP A 32 -12.60 0.55 4.27
N ARG A 33 -12.00 1.24 3.30
CA ARG A 33 -12.70 2.16 2.38
C ARG A 33 -12.53 1.80 0.91
N LEU A 34 -12.14 0.57 0.58
CA LEU A 34 -11.82 0.13 -0.79
C LEU A 34 -12.90 0.50 -1.83
N GLY A 35 -14.18 0.42 -1.47
CA GLY A 35 -15.30 0.77 -2.36
C GLY A 35 -15.59 2.27 -2.50
N SER A 36 -14.81 3.13 -1.84
CA SER A 36 -14.99 4.59 -1.81
C SER A 36 -13.92 5.33 -2.60
N TYR A 37 -12.97 4.65 -3.22
CA TYR A 37 -11.91 5.30 -3.98
C TYR A 37 -12.25 5.36 -5.47
N ASP A 38 -11.94 6.50 -6.10
CA ASP A 38 -11.92 6.62 -7.54
C ASP A 38 -10.59 6.09 -8.15
N PRO A 39 -10.49 5.95 -9.47
CA PRO A 39 -9.27 5.43 -10.11
C PRO A 39 -7.99 6.23 -9.83
N PHE A 40 -8.09 7.55 -9.68
CA PHE A 40 -6.95 8.41 -9.36
C PHE A 40 -6.49 8.20 -7.91
N GLU A 41 -7.43 8.15 -6.98
CA GLU A 41 -7.18 7.88 -5.56
C GLU A 41 -6.52 6.51 -5.37
N VAL A 42 -7.05 5.45 -6.00
CA VAL A 42 -6.50 4.08 -5.94
C VAL A 42 -5.03 4.04 -6.37
N ARG A 43 -4.72 4.61 -7.54
CA ARG A 43 -3.34 4.58 -8.08
C ARG A 43 -2.39 5.43 -7.24
N THR A 44 -2.88 6.57 -6.72
CA THR A 44 -2.10 7.44 -5.84
C THR A 44 -1.74 6.73 -4.54
N LEU A 45 -2.73 6.11 -3.89
CA LEU A 45 -2.53 5.35 -2.67
C LEU A 45 -1.58 4.16 -2.90
N ALA A 46 -1.76 3.40 -3.99
CA ALA A 46 -0.88 2.29 -4.33
C ALA A 46 0.60 2.73 -4.46
N ARG A 47 0.87 3.84 -5.16
CA ARG A 47 2.22 4.38 -5.33
C ARG A 47 2.85 4.84 -4.02
N VAL A 48 2.06 5.54 -3.19
CA VAL A 48 2.54 6.03 -1.90
C VAL A 48 2.82 4.85 -0.96
N LEU A 49 1.90 3.89 -0.86
CA LEU A 49 2.08 2.68 -0.06
C LEU A 49 3.29 1.86 -0.53
N ALA A 50 3.46 1.66 -1.84
CA ALA A 50 4.59 0.91 -2.38
C ALA A 50 5.92 1.60 -2.09
N THR A 51 5.96 2.94 -2.21
CA THR A 51 7.13 3.74 -1.88
C THR A 51 7.48 3.62 -0.40
N MET A 52 6.47 3.67 0.49
CA MET A 52 6.68 3.54 1.93
C MET A 52 7.10 2.12 2.31
N ALA A 53 6.46 1.08 1.76
CA ALA A 53 6.82 -0.31 2.01
C ALA A 53 8.27 -0.61 1.60
N ALA A 54 8.76 0.02 0.53
CA ALA A 54 10.13 -0.13 0.07
C ALA A 54 11.19 0.39 1.06
N VAL A 55 10.84 1.37 1.91
CA VAL A 55 11.75 1.99 2.88
C VAL A 55 11.38 1.70 4.34
N GLU A 56 10.29 0.97 4.57
CA GLU A 56 9.75 0.71 5.90
C GLU A 56 10.63 -0.25 6.71
N ARG A 57 10.89 0.14 7.95
CA ARG A 57 11.71 -0.62 8.91
C ARG A 57 10.86 -1.37 9.93
N ALA A 58 9.66 -0.88 10.22
CA ALA A 58 8.72 -1.57 11.10
C ALA A 58 7.99 -2.67 10.31
N THR A 59 8.31 -3.94 10.59
CA THR A 59 7.73 -5.11 9.90
C THR A 59 6.19 -5.12 9.94
N SER A 60 5.59 -4.75 11.07
CA SER A 60 4.12 -4.64 11.19
C SER A 60 3.52 -3.60 10.23
N CYS A 61 4.16 -2.43 10.12
CA CYS A 61 3.73 -1.38 9.21
C CYS A 61 3.91 -1.78 7.75
N ARG A 62 5.05 -2.41 7.41
CA ARG A 62 5.31 -2.88 6.05
C ARG A 62 4.29 -3.93 5.64
N LYS A 63 3.99 -4.88 6.52
CA LYS A 63 2.90 -5.86 6.31
C LYS A 63 1.56 -5.18 6.04
N ALA A 64 1.17 -4.18 6.83
CA ALA A 64 -0.09 -3.46 6.63
C ALA A 64 -0.10 -2.71 5.27
N GLN A 65 1.01 -2.09 4.90
CA GLN A 65 1.15 -1.40 3.61
C GLN A 65 1.04 -2.37 2.43
N LEU A 66 1.73 -3.52 2.48
CA LEU A 66 1.63 -4.57 1.45
C LEU A 66 0.21 -5.14 1.37
N HIS A 67 -0.44 -5.37 2.52
CA HIS A 67 -1.82 -5.81 2.58
C HIS A 67 -2.76 -4.80 1.89
N ALA A 68 -2.60 -3.51 2.17
CA ALA A 68 -3.41 -2.45 1.56
C ALA A 68 -3.24 -2.39 0.04
N ILE A 69 -2.02 -2.53 -0.49
CA ILE A 69 -1.76 -2.60 -1.93
C ILE A 69 -2.48 -3.80 -2.55
N HIS A 70 -2.34 -4.98 -1.94
CA HIS A 70 -2.99 -6.20 -2.40
C HIS A 70 -4.52 -6.04 -2.39
N ALA A 71 -5.09 -5.48 -1.33
CA ALA A 71 -6.52 -5.25 -1.22
C ALA A 71 -7.04 -4.26 -2.27
N LEU A 72 -6.30 -3.18 -2.55
CA LEU A 72 -6.61 -2.25 -3.64
C LEU A 72 -6.59 -2.97 -4.99
N HIS A 73 -5.58 -3.81 -5.24
CA HIS A 73 -5.48 -4.57 -6.49
C HIS A 73 -6.69 -5.50 -6.68
N ILE A 74 -7.01 -6.32 -5.67
CA ILE A 74 -8.12 -7.28 -5.75
C ILE A 74 -9.49 -6.58 -5.85
N ALA A 75 -9.72 -5.53 -5.06
CA ALA A 75 -11.03 -4.88 -5.03
C ALA A 75 -11.34 -4.05 -6.28
N THR A 76 -10.31 -3.50 -6.94
CA THR A 76 -10.51 -2.51 -8.01
C THR A 76 -10.03 -2.99 -9.37
N GLY A 77 -9.02 -3.86 -9.43
CA GLY A 77 -8.32 -4.22 -10.67
C GLY A 77 -7.54 -3.06 -11.32
N LEU A 78 -7.37 -1.92 -10.63
CA LEU A 78 -6.79 -0.70 -11.20
C LEU A 78 -5.31 -0.51 -10.93
N VAL A 79 -4.76 -1.26 -9.96
CA VAL A 79 -3.35 -1.23 -9.57
C VAL A 79 -2.53 -1.97 -10.63
N THR A 80 -1.51 -1.31 -11.16
CA THR A 80 -0.61 -1.85 -12.18
C THR A 80 0.81 -2.03 -11.64
N GLY A 81 1.64 -2.80 -12.36
CA GLY A 81 3.06 -2.95 -12.03
C GLY A 81 3.82 -1.63 -11.91
N GLN A 82 3.49 -0.62 -12.73
CA GLN A 82 4.10 0.70 -12.66
C GLN A 82 3.78 1.42 -11.34
N ASP A 83 2.60 1.19 -10.77
CA ASP A 83 2.18 1.81 -9.52
C ASP A 83 2.93 1.23 -8.32
N ILE A 84 3.37 -0.04 -8.41
CA ILE A 84 4.04 -0.77 -7.33
C ILE A 84 5.52 -1.09 -7.60
N GLU A 85 6.10 -0.54 -8.67
CA GLU A 85 7.51 -0.69 -9.04
C GLU A 85 8.50 -0.50 -7.87
N PRO A 86 8.29 0.41 -6.89
CA PRO A 86 9.16 0.52 -5.72
C PRO A 86 9.34 -0.77 -4.92
N LEU A 87 8.36 -1.69 -4.93
CA LEU A 87 8.45 -2.96 -4.19
C LEU A 87 9.62 -3.83 -4.66
N ARG A 88 10.07 -3.67 -5.91
CA ARG A 88 11.28 -4.37 -6.41
C ARG A 88 12.53 -4.05 -5.58
N ARG A 89 12.57 -2.93 -4.86
CA ARG A 89 13.71 -2.50 -4.04
C ARG A 89 13.77 -3.18 -2.66
N ILE A 90 12.71 -3.86 -2.23
CA ILE A 90 12.68 -4.56 -0.94
C ILE A 90 13.62 -5.77 -1.00
N ARG A 91 14.54 -5.93 -0.06
CA ARG A 91 15.38 -7.14 -0.05
C ARG A 91 14.55 -8.35 0.43
N ARG A 92 14.59 -9.46 -0.30
CA ARG A 92 13.71 -10.62 -0.03
C ARG A 92 14.12 -11.41 1.22
N ASP A 93 15.38 -11.31 1.62
CA ASP A 93 15.92 -11.90 2.83
C ASP A 93 15.36 -11.27 4.11
N VAL A 94 14.91 -10.02 4.08
CA VAL A 94 14.34 -9.32 5.24
C VAL A 94 12.82 -9.48 5.40
N LEU A 95 12.16 -10.13 4.44
CA LEU A 95 10.71 -10.35 4.50
C LEU A 95 10.39 -11.52 5.41
N GLU A 96 9.30 -11.40 6.17
CA GLU A 96 8.84 -12.43 7.08
C GLU A 96 7.40 -12.88 6.78
N GLY A 97 7.16 -14.19 6.88
CA GLY A 97 5.84 -14.83 6.79
C GLY A 97 4.89 -14.18 5.77
N PRO A 98 3.83 -13.46 6.20
CA PRO A 98 2.85 -12.83 5.32
C PRO A 98 3.42 -11.84 4.30
N GLU A 99 4.54 -11.18 4.59
CA GLU A 99 5.14 -10.24 3.64
C GLU A 99 5.69 -10.96 2.40
N ARG A 100 6.23 -12.17 2.59
CA ARG A 100 6.69 -13.02 1.47
C ARG A 100 5.54 -13.50 0.61
N GLU A 101 4.39 -13.77 1.24
CA GLU A 101 3.17 -14.18 0.53
C GLU A 101 2.68 -13.05 -0.37
N TYR A 102 2.52 -11.83 0.16
CA TYR A 102 2.15 -10.67 -0.66
C TYR A 102 3.17 -10.39 -1.78
N MET A 103 4.47 -10.44 -1.47
CA MET A 103 5.50 -10.20 -2.47
C MET A 103 5.45 -11.22 -3.62
N ARG A 104 5.19 -12.51 -3.30
CA ARG A 104 5.01 -13.55 -4.32
C ARG A 104 3.81 -13.24 -5.22
N THR A 105 2.67 -12.87 -4.64
CA THR A 105 1.49 -12.49 -5.43
C THR A 105 1.80 -11.32 -6.35
N PHE A 106 2.52 -10.30 -5.87
CA PHE A 106 2.90 -9.17 -6.73
C PHE A 106 3.85 -9.58 -7.86
N GLU A 107 4.78 -10.51 -7.63
CA GLU A 107 5.70 -11.05 -8.65
C GLU A 107 5.01 -11.96 -9.67
N GLU A 108 3.86 -12.54 -9.33
CA GLU A 108 3.06 -13.34 -10.26
C GLU A 108 2.14 -12.45 -11.11
N ASP A 109 1.53 -11.43 -10.50
CA ASP A 109 0.43 -10.68 -11.11
C ASP A 109 0.83 -9.32 -11.69
N LEU A 110 1.89 -8.68 -11.15
CA LEU A 110 2.15 -7.25 -11.37
C LEU A 110 3.63 -6.87 -11.64
N LEU A 111 4.61 -7.69 -11.23
CA LEU A 111 6.06 -7.40 -11.34
C LEU A 111 6.79 -8.48 -12.13
#